data_AF-A0A7M2C1T2-F1
#
_entry.id   AF-A0A7M2C1T2-F1
#
_cell.length_a   1.000
_cell.length_b   1.000
_cell.length_c   1.000
_cell.angle_alpha   90.00
_cell.angle_beta   90.00
_cell.angle_gamma   90.00
#
_symmetry.space_group_name_H-M   'P 1'
#
loop_
_entity.id
_entity.type
_entity.pdbx_description
1 polymer ?
#
loop_
_entity_poly.entity_id
_entity_poly.type
_entity_poly.pdbx_seq_one_letter_code
_entity_poly.pdbx_strand_id
1 'polypeptide(L)' 'MEVTLTIVDSAGGQGTVTATGTDYTDALTKAHALVPENCRAITIRTDQY' A
#
# COMPACT_ATOMS: atom_id res chain seq x y z
N MET A 1 5.07 6.46 -11.01
CA MET A 1 4.09 6.87 -9.99
C MET A 1 4.29 6.02 -8.75
N GLU A 2 4.25 6.61 -7.56
CA GLU A 2 4.44 5.89 -6.29
C GLU A 2 3.14 5.91 -5.46
N VAL A 3 2.82 4.78 -4.83
CA VAL A 3 1.70 4.65 -3.90
C VAL A 3 2.22 4.01 -2.62
N THR A 4 1.87 4.62 -1.49
CA THR A 4 2.10 4.06 -0.16
C THR A 4 0.77 3.62 0.44
N LEU A 5 0.73 2.42 1.00
CA LEU A 5 -0.41 1.89 1.75
C LEU A 5 0.00 1.77 3.20
N THR A 6 -0.89 2.19 4.09
CA THR A 6 -0.75 1.87 5.51
C THR A 6 -1.49 0.56 5.75
N ILE A 7 -0.76 -0.46 6.18
CA ILE A 7 -1.34 -1.75 6.54
C ILE A 7 -1.47 -1.83 8.06
N VAL A 8 -2.56 -2.45 8.51
CA VAL A 8 -2.78 -2.78 9.91
C VAL A 8 -2.85 -4.28 10.01
N ASP A 9 -1.94 -4.90 10.77
CA ASP A 9 -1.96 -6.33 11.02
C ASP A 9 -3.10 -6.73 11.96
N SER A 10 -3.36 -8.03 12.07
CA SER A 10 -4.40 -8.58 12.94
C SER A 10 -4.15 -8.36 14.44
N ALA A 11 -2.92 -8.04 14.84
CA ALA A 11 -2.55 -7.67 16.21
C ALA A 11 -2.67 -6.15 16.46
N GLY A 12 -3.07 -5.37 15.46
CA GLY A 12 -3.18 -3.90 15.52
C GLY A 12 -1.86 -3.17 15.24
N GLY A 13 -0.80 -3.87 14.86
CA GLY A 13 0.46 -3.29 14.43
C GLY A 13 0.31 -2.59 13.09
N GLN A 14 0.85 -1.38 13.00
CA GLN A 14 0.85 -0.59 11.76
C GLN A 14 2.17 -0.76 11.02
N GLY A 15 2.06 -0.93 9.70
CA GLY A 15 3.18 -0.96 8.78
C GLY A 15 2.87 -0.14 7.52
N THR A 16 3.87 0.05 6.68
CA THR A 16 3.72 0.70 5.38
C THR A 16 4.20 -0.21 4.27
N VAL A 17 3.53 -0.13 3.13
CA VAL A 17 3.89 -0.82 1.90
C VAL A 17 3.96 0.21 0.79
N THR A 18 5.12 0.37 0.18
CA THR A 18 5.33 1.31 -0.92
C THR A 18 5.56 0.53 -2.21
N ALA A 19 4.86 0.91 -3.27
CA ALA A 19 5.06 0.34 -4.59
C ALA A 19 5.08 1.43 -5.66
N THR A 20 5.91 1.19 -6.68
CA THR A 20 6.02 2.05 -7.85
C THR A 20 5.44 1.36 -9.08
N GLY A 21 4.69 2.13 -9.86
CA GLY A 21 4.04 1.68 -11.08
C GLY A 21 4.12 2.71 -12.19
N THR A 22 3.77 2.28 -13.40
CA THR A 22 3.69 3.16 -14.58
C THR A 22 2.57 4.18 -14.44
N ASP A 23 1.49 3.81 -13.77
CA ASP A 23 0.34 4.65 -13.44
C ASP A 23 -0.18 4.32 -12.03
N TYR A 24 -1.26 5.00 -11.62
CA TYR A 24 -1.85 4.82 -10.30
C TYR A 24 -2.40 3.43 -10.08
N THR A 25 -3.09 2.89 -11.08
CA THR A 25 -3.78 1.60 -10.96
C THR A 25 -2.76 0.47 -10.89
N ASP A 26 -1.68 0.55 -11.68
CA ASP A 26 -0.55 -0.36 -11.62
C ASP A 26 0.18 -0.28 -10.27
N ALA A 27 0.50 0.93 -9.80
CA ALA A 27 1.14 1.13 -8.50
C ALA A 27 0.27 0.62 -7.35
N LEU A 28 -1.04 0.88 -7.37
CA LEU A 28 -2.00 0.41 -6.37
C LEU A 28 -2.16 -1.11 -6.39
N THR A 29 -2.23 -1.72 -7.57
CA THR A 29 -2.33 -3.18 -7.72
C THR A 29 -1.08 -3.87 -7.16
N LYS A 30 0.11 -3.34 -7.49
CA LYS A 30 1.39 -3.81 -6.93
C LYS A 30 1.45 -3.63 -5.42
N ALA A 31 1.04 -2.48 -4.91
CA ALA A 31 1.01 -2.21 -3.48
C ALA A 31 0.05 -3.18 -2.76
N HIS A 32 -1.14 -3.42 -3.30
CA HIS A 32 -2.10 -4.39 -2.76
C HIS A 32 -1.56 -5.83 -2.78
N ALA A 33 -0.86 -6.24 -3.83
CA ALA A 33 -0.26 -7.58 -3.92
C ALA A 33 0.84 -7.82 -2.86
N LEU A 34 1.43 -6.75 -2.33
CA LEU A 34 2.44 -6.81 -1.27
C LEU A 34 1.83 -6.82 0.15
N VAL A 35 0.52 -6.61 0.28
CA VAL A 35 -0.17 -6.63 1.58
C VAL A 35 -0.29 -8.09 2.05
N PRO A 36 0.21 -8.42 3.26
CA PRO A 36 0.04 -9.77 3.82
C PRO A 36 -1.44 -10.10 4.05
N GLU A 37 -1.85 -11.35 3.83
CA GLU A 37 -3.26 -11.80 3.94
C GLU A 37 -3.89 -11.55 5.32
N ASN A 38 -3.07 -11.49 6.38
CA ASN A 38 -3.51 -11.22 7.76
C ASN A 38 -3.57 -9.72 8.10
N CYS A 39 -3.36 -8.83 7.12
CA CYS A 39 -3.41 -7.40 7.27
C CYS A 39 -4.59 -6.79 6.54
N ARG A 40 -5.16 -5.72 7.09
CA ARG A 40 -6.09 -4.84 6.38
C ARG A 40 -5.32 -3.68 5.81
N ALA A 41 -5.43 -3.45 4.50
CA ALA A 41 -4.85 -2.29 3.85
C ALA A 41 -5.78 -1.07 3.98
N ILE A 42 -5.20 0.07 4.34
CA ILE A 42 -5.82 1.39 4.27
C ILE A 42 -4.98 2.21 3.28
N THR A 43 -5.58 2.63 2.18
CA THR A 43 -4.88 3.35 1.12
C THR A 43 -4.70 4.82 1.51
N ILE A 44 -3.45 5.27 1.70
CA ILE A 44 -3.10 6.68 1.93
C ILE A 44 -2.20 7.14 0.78
N ARG A 45 -2.79 7.81 -0.21
CA ARG A 45 -2.06 8.26 -1.39
C ARG A 45 -1.15 9.46 -1.04
N THR A 46 0.16 9.27 -1.10
CA THR A 46 1.15 10.36 -1.09
C THR A 46 1.66 10.56 -2.51
N ASP A 47 0.96 11.39 -3.31
CA ASP A 47 1.60 12.00 -4.47
C ASP A 47 2.62 13.01 -3.92
N GLN A 48 3.89 12.60 -3.80
CA GLN A 48 4.98 13.57 -3.66
C GLN A 48 5.17 14.20 -5.04
N TYR A 49 4.48 15.32 -5.24
CA TYR A 49 4.71 16.27 -6.33
C TYR A 49 6.12 16.85 -6.27
#